data_AF-A0A1Q6Z4I7-F1
#
_entry.id   AF-A0A1Q6Z4I7-F1
#
_cell.length_a   1.000
_cell.length_b   1.000
_cell.length_c   1.000
_cell.angle_alpha   90.00
_cell.angle_beta   90.00
_cell.angle_gamma   90.00
#
_symmetry.space_group_name_H-M   'P 1'
#
loop_
_entity.id
_entity.type
_entity.pdbx_description
1 polymer ?
#
loop_
_entity_poly.entity_id
_entity_poly.type
_entity_poly.pdbx_seq_one_letter_code
_entity_poly.pdbx_strand_id
1 'polypeptide(L)'
;MFLLGHACWSYLFSKSSAQGLGVNMPAYLALLAGVLPDFDIYFQPLGLIHHTYTHSLLVIIPTVVVLTYFLGRFGLAFSIGIMSHLVGDYLVGTIPILYPVYPDWTVGLNLGIPSLADTLLEMGAFGLVMLYALQNRDYRLLLKPSRESLLLAIPLVAIDTLTILFAGDRNIPLVAFALLRKTLTIISIGHILLSALLALGVLQGLRWYCESRRGRGLSVGGGSGSNRGRG
;
A
#
# COMPACT_ATOMS: atom_id res chain seq x y z
N MET A 1 0.25 -13.42 3.47
CA MET A 1 -0.66 -13.28 2.31
C MET A 1 0.16 -12.65 1.19
N PHE A 2 -0.31 -12.52 -0.05
CA PHE A 2 0.43 -11.72 -1.04
C PHE A 2 0.13 -10.22 -0.87
N LEU A 3 0.99 -9.40 -1.46
CA LEU A 3 0.95 -7.92 -1.37
C LEU A 3 -0.39 -7.31 -1.81
N LEU A 4 -1.11 -7.97 -2.73
CA LEU A 4 -2.45 -7.56 -3.15
C LEU A 4 -3.40 -7.53 -1.95
N GLY A 5 -3.51 -8.64 -1.23
CA GLY A 5 -4.34 -8.74 -0.05
C GLY A 5 -3.92 -7.76 1.05
N HIS A 6 -2.62 -7.63 1.30
CA HIS A 6 -2.10 -6.75 2.37
C HIS A 6 -2.45 -5.29 2.11
N ALA A 7 -2.24 -4.80 0.90
CA ALA A 7 -2.62 -3.44 0.52
C ALA A 7 -4.15 -3.25 0.59
N CYS A 8 -4.92 -4.22 0.09
CA CYS A 8 -6.37 -4.08 0.00
C CYS A 8 -7.07 -4.11 1.37
N TRP A 9 -6.71 -5.06 2.24
CA TRP A 9 -7.25 -5.11 3.60
C TRP A 9 -6.87 -3.85 4.38
N SER A 10 -5.63 -3.40 4.27
CA SER A 10 -5.21 -2.16 4.92
C SER A 10 -5.99 -0.95 4.42
N TYR A 11 -6.29 -0.86 3.13
CA TYR A 11 -7.15 0.20 2.62
C TYR A 11 -8.52 0.20 3.30
N LEU A 12 -9.17 -0.97 3.37
CA LEU A 12 -10.49 -1.13 3.98
C LEU A 12 -10.47 -0.75 5.46
N PHE A 13 -9.53 -1.30 6.22
CA PHE A 13 -9.41 -1.07 7.66
C PHE A 13 -9.00 0.37 7.99
N SER A 14 -8.04 0.95 7.28
CA SER A 14 -7.60 2.33 7.51
C SER A 14 -8.69 3.34 7.16
N LYS A 15 -9.36 3.17 6.02
CA LYS A 15 -10.42 4.10 5.59
C LYS A 15 -11.66 4.01 6.46
N SER A 16 -12.10 2.80 6.80
CA SER A 16 -13.29 2.59 7.64
C SER A 16 -13.08 3.12 9.06
N SER A 17 -11.93 2.82 9.68
CA SER A 17 -11.58 3.36 11.00
C SER A 17 -11.40 4.87 10.97
N ALA A 18 -10.76 5.43 9.94
CA ALA A 18 -10.64 6.87 9.77
C ALA A 18 -12.00 7.57 9.67
N GLN A 19 -12.94 6.99 8.91
CA GLN A 19 -14.31 7.49 8.81
C GLN A 19 -15.01 7.49 10.17
N GLY A 20 -14.94 6.38 10.93
CA GLY A 20 -15.49 6.30 12.29
C GLY A 20 -14.81 7.27 13.27
N LEU A 21 -13.54 7.58 13.03
CA LEU A 21 -12.75 8.54 13.78
C LEU A 21 -12.84 9.97 13.22
N GLY A 22 -13.70 10.26 12.23
CA GLY A 22 -13.88 11.59 11.68
C GLY A 22 -12.60 12.24 11.13
N VAL A 23 -11.64 11.44 10.67
CA VAL A 23 -10.39 11.91 10.05
C VAL A 23 -10.34 11.47 8.58
N ASN A 24 -9.69 12.28 7.74
CA ASN A 24 -9.50 11.93 6.34
C ASN A 24 -8.24 11.07 6.17
N MET A 25 -8.41 9.83 5.71
CA MET A 25 -7.29 8.95 5.36
C MET A 25 -7.08 8.96 3.84
N PRO A 26 -5.96 9.47 3.32
CA PRO A 26 -5.65 9.40 1.89
C PRO A 26 -5.51 7.95 1.40
N ALA A 27 -5.97 7.67 0.17
CA ALA A 27 -5.92 6.33 -0.41
C ALA A 27 -4.50 5.74 -0.46
N TYR A 28 -3.51 6.56 -0.82
CA TYR A 28 -2.12 6.11 -0.93
C TYR A 28 -1.54 5.62 0.41
N LEU A 29 -1.87 6.30 1.53
CA LEU A 29 -1.45 5.87 2.87
C LEU A 29 -2.24 4.65 3.35
N ALA A 30 -3.54 4.60 3.05
CA ALA A 30 -4.39 3.47 3.40
C ALA A 30 -3.89 2.17 2.75
N LEU A 31 -3.48 2.22 1.48
CA LEU A 31 -2.87 1.09 0.77
C LEU A 31 -1.48 0.75 1.29
N LEU A 32 -0.66 1.78 1.57
CA LEU A 32 0.72 1.60 2.02
C LEU A 32 0.83 0.95 3.41
N ALA A 33 -0.08 1.29 4.34
CA ALA A 33 0.01 0.85 5.73
C ALA A 33 0.17 -0.67 5.88
N GLY A 34 -0.60 -1.46 5.14
CA GLY A 34 -0.53 -2.91 5.17
C GLY A 34 0.69 -3.50 4.49
N VAL A 35 1.43 -2.72 3.72
CA VAL A 35 2.66 -3.16 3.03
C VAL A 35 3.90 -2.82 3.86
N LEU A 36 3.79 -1.92 4.83
CA LEU A 36 4.94 -1.48 5.64
C LEU A 36 5.67 -2.59 6.39
N PRO A 37 5.00 -3.62 6.97
CA PRO A 37 5.73 -4.72 7.62
C PRO A 37 6.68 -5.45 6.67
N ASP A 38 6.33 -5.57 5.39
CA ASP A 38 7.13 -6.22 4.34
C ASP A 38 8.31 -5.38 3.87
N PHE A 39 8.46 -4.15 4.36
CA PHE A 39 9.62 -3.33 4.02
C PHE A 39 10.92 -3.94 4.57
N ASP A 40 10.84 -4.90 5.51
CA ASP A 40 11.98 -5.71 5.94
C ASP A 40 12.66 -6.45 4.77
N ILE A 41 11.95 -6.75 3.68
CA ILE A 41 12.51 -7.34 2.46
C ILE A 41 13.61 -6.45 1.87
N TYR A 42 13.46 -5.12 1.86
CA TYR A 42 14.52 -4.22 1.37
C TYR A 42 15.83 -4.33 2.16
N PHE A 43 15.73 -4.82 3.39
CA PHE A 43 16.85 -4.93 4.32
C PHE A 43 17.36 -6.37 4.43
N GLN A 44 16.84 -7.33 3.67
CA GLN A 44 17.40 -8.68 3.57
C GLN A 44 18.88 -8.69 3.21
N PRO A 45 19.39 -7.84 2.28
CA PRO A 45 20.83 -7.76 2.01
C PRO A 45 21.67 -7.30 3.21
N LEU A 46 21.06 -6.69 4.23
CA LEU A 46 21.71 -6.29 5.48
C LEU A 46 21.57 -7.35 6.59
N GLY A 47 20.97 -8.50 6.30
CA GLY A 47 20.78 -9.61 7.24
C GLY A 47 19.45 -9.63 7.99
N LEU A 48 18.48 -8.76 7.66
CA LEU A 48 17.13 -8.86 8.22
C LEU A 48 16.34 -9.97 7.52
N ILE A 49 16.00 -11.02 8.26
CA ILE A 49 15.19 -12.12 7.73
C ILE A 49 13.73 -11.69 7.68
N HIS A 50 13.10 -11.81 6.52
CA HIS A 50 11.68 -11.50 6.38
C HIS A 50 10.79 -12.44 7.21
N HIS A 51 9.66 -11.94 7.71
CA HIS A 51 8.83 -12.60 8.73
C HIS A 51 9.58 -12.80 10.05
N THR A 52 10.32 -11.79 10.51
CA THR A 52 10.91 -11.79 11.86
C THR A 52 10.50 -10.55 12.67
N TYR A 53 11.35 -9.53 12.74
CA TYR A 53 11.14 -8.35 13.58
C TYR A 53 9.87 -7.58 13.22
N THR A 54 9.68 -7.22 11.94
CA THR A 54 8.53 -6.40 11.52
C THR A 54 7.20 -7.16 11.53
N HIS A 55 7.25 -8.47 11.75
CA HIS A 55 6.07 -9.34 11.87
C HIS A 55 5.83 -9.78 13.32
N SER A 56 6.63 -9.28 14.26
CA SER A 56 6.48 -9.53 15.69
C SER A 56 5.63 -8.45 16.36
N LEU A 57 4.78 -8.89 17.30
CA LEU A 57 4.04 -7.97 18.15
C LEU A 57 4.95 -7.13 19.05
N LEU A 58 6.15 -7.62 19.41
CA LEU A 58 7.11 -6.85 20.20
C LEU A 58 7.63 -5.60 19.49
N VAL A 59 7.62 -5.59 18.15
CA VAL A 59 8.03 -4.43 17.34
C VAL A 59 6.82 -3.64 16.87
N ILE A 60 5.77 -4.33 16.41
CA ILE A 60 4.62 -3.66 15.82
C ILE A 60 3.76 -2.96 16.87
N ILE A 61 3.55 -3.53 18.07
CA ILE A 61 2.75 -2.87 19.11
C ILE A 61 3.37 -1.53 19.52
N PRO A 62 4.68 -1.44 19.88
CA PRO A 62 5.29 -0.15 20.17
C PRO A 62 5.21 0.84 19.00
N THR A 63 5.39 0.36 17.77
CA THR A 63 5.28 1.20 16.56
C THR A 63 3.87 1.80 16.44
N VAL A 64 2.83 0.98 16.59
CA VAL A 64 1.42 1.41 16.58
C VAL A 64 1.12 2.38 17.71
N VAL A 65 1.63 2.13 18.92
CA VAL A 65 1.45 3.02 20.07
C VAL A 65 2.11 4.38 19.81
N VAL A 66 3.34 4.40 19.30
CA VAL A 66 4.06 5.62 18.95
C VAL A 66 3.33 6.41 17.87
N LEU A 67 2.94 5.75 16.77
CA LEU A 67 2.19 6.39 15.68
C LEU A 67 0.86 6.97 16.16
N THR A 68 0.12 6.21 16.98
CA THR A 68 -1.15 6.66 17.56
C THR A 68 -0.97 7.83 18.52
N TYR A 69 0.09 7.80 19.33
CA TYR A 69 0.37 8.88 20.28
C TYR A 69 0.70 10.19 19.57
N PHE A 70 1.58 10.16 18.57
CA PHE A 70 2.03 11.39 17.89
C PHE A 70 1.06 11.91 16.83
N LEU A 71 0.33 11.02 16.14
CA LEU A 71 -0.58 11.40 15.05
C LEU A 71 -2.06 11.34 15.46
N GLY A 72 -2.35 11.02 16.72
CA GLY A 72 -3.70 10.97 17.29
C GLY A 72 -4.63 10.02 16.53
N ARG A 73 -5.85 10.50 16.24
CA ARG A 73 -6.89 9.73 15.53
C ARG A 73 -6.46 9.28 14.14
N PHE A 74 -5.64 10.09 13.45
CA PHE A 74 -5.08 9.74 12.15
C PHE A 74 -4.07 8.58 12.29
N GLY A 75 -3.18 8.67 13.29
CA GLY A 75 -2.23 7.61 13.64
C GLY A 75 -2.90 6.30 13.99
N LEU A 76 -4.00 6.37 14.75
CA LEU A 76 -4.80 5.18 15.09
C LEU A 76 -5.36 4.51 13.84
N ALA A 77 -6.01 5.27 12.95
CA ALA A 77 -6.57 4.71 11.72
C ALA A 77 -5.50 4.08 10.82
N PHE A 78 -4.35 4.75 10.65
CA PHE A 78 -3.21 4.23 9.90
C PHE A 78 -2.65 2.95 10.53
N SER A 79 -2.54 2.93 11.86
CA SER A 79 -2.03 1.80 12.63
C SER A 79 -2.95 0.58 12.54
N ILE A 80 -4.27 0.76 12.48
CA ILE A 80 -5.22 -0.34 12.23
C ILE A 80 -4.95 -0.95 10.85
N GLY A 81 -4.58 -0.15 9.84
CA GLY A 81 -4.09 -0.62 8.55
C GLY A 81 -2.84 -1.50 8.67
N ILE A 82 -1.81 -1.04 9.39
CA ILE A 82 -0.61 -1.83 9.67
C ILE A 82 -0.98 -3.14 10.35
N MET A 83 -1.90 -3.11 11.32
CA MET A 83 -2.30 -4.32 12.06
C MET A 83 -3.07 -5.33 11.22
N SER A 84 -3.81 -4.87 10.21
CA SER A 84 -4.47 -5.77 9.26
C SER A 84 -3.49 -6.68 8.51
N HIS A 85 -2.23 -6.26 8.36
CA HIS A 85 -1.18 -7.08 7.77
C HIS A 85 -0.97 -8.37 8.58
N LEU A 86 -0.72 -8.24 9.89
CA LEU A 86 -0.50 -9.40 10.76
C LEU A 86 -1.72 -10.31 10.85
N VAL A 87 -2.92 -9.73 10.81
CA VAL A 87 -4.16 -10.52 10.74
C VAL A 87 -4.20 -11.34 9.46
N GLY A 88 -3.87 -10.73 8.31
CA GLY A 88 -3.77 -11.43 7.04
C GLY A 88 -2.81 -12.62 7.11
N ASP A 89 -1.59 -12.41 7.62
CA ASP A 89 -0.61 -13.48 7.76
C ASP A 89 -1.01 -14.56 8.75
N TYR A 90 -1.62 -14.17 9.87
CA TYR A 90 -2.18 -15.11 10.83
C TYR A 90 -3.23 -16.04 10.18
N LEU A 91 -4.06 -15.51 9.27
CA LEU A 91 -5.10 -16.31 8.62
C LEU A 91 -4.50 -17.33 7.64
N VAL A 92 -3.60 -16.90 6.75
CA VAL A 92 -3.13 -17.77 5.65
C VAL A 92 -1.85 -18.53 5.96
N GLY A 93 -1.08 -18.09 6.95
CA GLY A 93 0.19 -18.69 7.34
C GLY A 93 0.38 -18.66 8.86
N THR A 94 1.60 -18.36 9.29
CA THR A 94 1.97 -18.22 10.70
C THR A 94 2.87 -17.01 10.92
N ILE A 95 2.72 -16.33 12.05
CA ILE A 95 3.53 -15.16 12.45
C ILE A 95 4.32 -15.45 13.74
N PRO A 96 5.59 -15.02 13.84
CA PRO A 96 6.38 -15.19 15.06
C PRO A 96 6.10 -14.04 16.05
N ILE A 97 5.16 -14.25 16.96
CA ILE A 97 4.62 -13.17 17.80
C ILE A 97 5.70 -12.50 18.66
N LEU A 98 6.63 -13.27 19.23
CA LEU A 98 7.60 -12.78 20.22
C LEU A 98 9.05 -12.78 19.71
N TYR A 99 9.27 -12.72 18.40
CA TYR A 99 10.62 -12.59 17.86
C TYR A 99 11.30 -11.29 18.35
N PRO A 100 12.60 -11.30 18.72
CA PRO A 100 13.54 -12.42 18.74
C PRO A 100 13.61 -13.18 20.07
N VAL A 101 12.77 -12.84 21.06
CA VAL A 101 12.82 -13.43 22.42
C VAL A 101 12.43 -14.91 22.39
N TYR A 102 11.41 -15.25 21.59
CA TYR A 102 10.99 -16.64 21.33
C TYR A 102 10.85 -16.86 19.82
N PRO A 103 11.95 -17.09 19.07
CA PRO A 103 11.94 -17.15 17.61
C PRO A 103 11.04 -18.25 17.03
N ASP A 104 10.98 -19.40 17.71
CA ASP A 104 10.22 -20.57 17.25
C ASP A 104 8.73 -20.50 17.64
N TRP A 105 8.32 -19.50 18.42
CA TRP A 105 6.93 -19.37 18.84
C TRP A 105 6.11 -18.64 17.77
N THR A 106 5.58 -19.42 16.84
CA THR A 106 4.69 -18.95 15.78
C THR A 106 3.23 -19.30 16.08
N VAL A 107 2.31 -18.48 15.59
CA VAL A 107 0.86 -18.80 15.61
C VAL A 107 0.20 -18.43 14.29
N GLY A 108 -0.86 -19.13 13.95
CA GLY A 108 -1.64 -18.88 12.74
C GLY A 108 -2.64 -20.00 12.47
N LEU A 109 -3.68 -19.69 11.71
CA LEU A 109 -4.63 -20.69 11.21
C LEU A 109 -4.03 -21.53 10.08
N ASN A 110 -2.99 -21.02 9.42
CA ASN A 110 -2.25 -21.71 8.36
C ASN A 110 -3.17 -22.29 7.28
N LEU A 111 -4.11 -21.47 6.77
CA LEU A 111 -5.03 -21.88 5.70
C LEU A 111 -4.29 -22.17 4.37
N GLY A 112 -3.01 -21.79 4.26
CA GLY A 112 -2.08 -22.14 3.19
C GLY A 112 -1.92 -21.06 2.13
N ILE A 113 -0.71 -20.96 1.55
CA ILE A 113 -0.35 -20.00 0.49
C ILE A 113 0.38 -20.74 -0.64
N PRO A 114 -0.10 -20.71 -1.90
CA PRO A 114 -1.43 -20.27 -2.33
C PRO A 114 -2.49 -21.35 -2.03
N SER A 115 -3.64 -20.95 -1.51
CA SER A 115 -4.81 -21.82 -1.27
C SER A 115 -6.10 -21.18 -1.82
N LEU A 116 -7.22 -21.92 -1.79
CA LEU A 116 -8.53 -21.35 -2.12
C LEU A 116 -8.92 -20.26 -1.11
N ALA A 117 -8.65 -20.46 0.18
CA ALA A 117 -8.94 -19.49 1.22
C ALA A 117 -8.14 -18.19 1.02
N ASP A 118 -6.84 -18.31 0.75
CA ASP A 118 -5.94 -17.20 0.40
C ASP A 118 -6.46 -16.46 -0.84
N THR A 119 -6.80 -17.19 -1.90
CA THR A 119 -7.37 -16.58 -3.13
C THR A 119 -8.67 -15.80 -2.86
N LEU A 120 -9.57 -16.35 -2.02
CA LEU A 120 -10.82 -15.68 -1.66
C LEU A 120 -10.58 -14.45 -0.79
N LEU A 121 -9.63 -14.50 0.15
CA LEU A 121 -9.27 -13.37 1.00
C LEU A 121 -8.67 -12.23 0.18
N GLU A 122 -7.78 -12.54 -0.76
CA GLU A 122 -7.12 -11.52 -1.58
C GLU A 122 -8.04 -10.90 -2.62
N MET A 123 -8.71 -11.74 -3.43
CA MET A 123 -9.61 -11.24 -4.46
C MET A 123 -10.87 -10.63 -3.87
N GLY A 124 -11.34 -11.17 -2.74
CA GLY A 124 -12.43 -10.59 -1.97
C GLY A 124 -12.08 -9.20 -1.46
N ALA A 125 -10.90 -9.03 -0.85
CA ALA A 125 -10.41 -7.72 -0.44
C ALA A 125 -10.29 -6.76 -1.61
N PHE A 126 -9.70 -7.19 -2.72
CA PHE A 126 -9.57 -6.36 -3.92
C PHE A 126 -10.94 -5.89 -4.45
N GLY A 127 -11.90 -6.81 -4.57
CA GLY A 127 -13.28 -6.48 -4.97
C GLY A 127 -13.96 -5.51 -4.00
N LEU A 128 -13.82 -5.72 -2.70
CA LEU A 128 -14.34 -4.81 -1.67
C LEU A 128 -13.69 -3.43 -1.74
N VAL A 129 -12.38 -3.34 -2.00
CA VAL A 129 -11.69 -2.06 -2.23
C VAL A 129 -12.27 -1.35 -3.43
N MET A 130 -12.54 -2.04 -4.54
CA MET A 130 -13.16 -1.40 -5.71
C MET A 130 -14.53 -0.79 -5.35
N LEU A 131 -15.37 -1.52 -4.62
CA LEU A 131 -16.67 -1.03 -4.16
C LEU A 131 -16.53 0.15 -3.19
N TYR A 132 -15.64 0.02 -2.20
CA TYR A 132 -15.46 1.04 -1.17
C TYR A 132 -14.77 2.31 -1.70
N ALA A 133 -13.89 2.18 -2.70
CA ALA A 133 -13.29 3.31 -3.40
C ALA A 133 -14.32 4.09 -4.23
N LEU A 134 -15.35 3.44 -4.77
CA LEU A 134 -16.49 4.12 -5.39
C LEU A 134 -17.26 4.94 -4.34
N GLN A 135 -17.56 4.35 -3.20
CA GLN A 135 -18.26 5.02 -2.09
C GLN A 135 -17.48 6.23 -1.57
N ASN A 136 -16.16 6.10 -1.39
CA ASN A 136 -15.28 7.17 -0.91
C ASN A 136 -14.87 8.17 -2.01
N ARG A 137 -15.30 7.96 -3.25
CA ARG A 137 -14.93 8.77 -4.44
C ARG A 137 -13.44 8.79 -4.77
N ASP A 138 -12.68 7.81 -4.28
CA ASP A 138 -11.25 7.67 -4.56
C ASP A 138 -10.99 7.32 -6.03
N TYR A 139 -11.98 6.80 -6.77
CA TYR A 139 -11.90 6.61 -8.23
C TYR A 139 -11.56 7.89 -9.00
N ARG A 140 -11.83 9.08 -8.42
CA ARG A 140 -11.46 10.37 -8.99
C ARG A 140 -9.94 10.52 -9.15
N LEU A 141 -9.14 9.86 -8.31
CA LEU A 141 -7.69 9.85 -8.41
C LEU A 141 -7.21 9.23 -9.74
N LEU A 142 -8.02 8.36 -10.34
CA LEU A 142 -7.72 7.67 -11.61
C LEU A 142 -8.26 8.41 -12.83
N LEU A 143 -9.33 9.20 -12.64
CA LEU A 143 -10.04 9.86 -13.74
C LEU A 143 -9.71 11.35 -13.89
N LYS A 144 -9.26 12.02 -12.83
CA LYS A 144 -9.01 13.46 -12.83
C LYS A 144 -7.58 13.78 -12.43
N PRO A 145 -6.89 14.70 -13.15
CA PRO A 145 -5.58 15.20 -12.73
C PRO A 145 -5.65 15.81 -11.33
N SER A 146 -4.83 15.32 -10.40
CA SER A 146 -4.74 15.86 -9.05
C SER A 146 -3.35 15.65 -8.45
N ARG A 147 -2.98 16.49 -7.47
CA ARG A 147 -1.73 16.32 -6.71
C ARG A 147 -1.70 15.00 -5.96
N GLU A 148 -2.82 14.60 -5.37
CA GLU A 148 -2.93 13.37 -4.59
C GLU A 148 -2.72 12.12 -5.46
N SER A 149 -3.13 12.16 -6.73
CA SER A 149 -2.91 11.08 -7.68
C SER A 149 -1.41 10.78 -7.89
N LEU A 150 -0.53 11.79 -7.78
CA LEU A 150 0.91 11.60 -7.86
C LEU A 150 1.45 10.76 -6.67
N LEU A 151 0.82 10.86 -5.50
CA LEU A 151 1.24 10.13 -4.30
C LEU A 151 0.89 8.64 -4.36
N LEU A 152 0.03 8.21 -5.29
CA LEU A 152 -0.18 6.79 -5.60
C LEU A 152 1.09 6.11 -6.14
N ALA A 153 2.10 6.88 -6.53
CA ALA A 153 3.41 6.33 -6.89
C ALA A 153 4.06 5.61 -5.70
N ILE A 154 3.78 6.03 -4.47
CA ILE A 154 4.37 5.42 -3.27
C ILE A 154 3.91 3.95 -3.11
N PRO A 155 2.60 3.64 -3.00
CA PRO A 155 2.16 2.25 -2.91
C PRO A 155 2.44 1.47 -4.21
N LEU A 156 2.41 2.11 -5.39
CA LEU A 156 2.77 1.43 -6.65
C LEU A 156 4.19 0.90 -6.61
N VAL A 157 5.16 1.79 -6.34
CA VAL A 157 6.58 1.43 -6.27
C VAL A 157 6.79 0.40 -5.18
N ALA A 158 6.21 0.59 -4.00
CA ALA A 158 6.34 -0.35 -2.90
C ALA A 158 5.87 -1.77 -3.29
N ILE A 159 4.66 -1.89 -3.83
CA ILE A 159 4.08 -3.18 -4.23
C ILE A 159 4.91 -3.84 -5.33
N ASP A 160 5.24 -3.11 -6.40
CA ASP A 160 5.94 -3.70 -7.55
C ASP A 160 7.38 -4.10 -7.20
N THR A 161 8.11 -3.26 -6.45
CA THR A 161 9.51 -3.55 -6.12
C THR A 161 9.65 -4.62 -5.04
N LEU A 162 8.74 -4.70 -4.07
CA LEU A 162 8.70 -5.83 -3.12
C LEU A 162 8.40 -7.14 -3.84
N THR A 163 7.48 -7.16 -4.81
CA THR A 163 7.24 -8.35 -5.65
C THR A 163 8.50 -8.79 -6.38
N ILE A 164 9.23 -7.84 -6.98
CA ILE A 164 10.46 -8.13 -7.72
C ILE A 164 11.56 -8.65 -6.79
N LEU A 165 11.78 -7.99 -5.63
CA LEU A 165 12.79 -8.39 -4.66
C LEU A 165 12.50 -9.79 -4.11
N PHE A 166 11.26 -10.03 -3.66
CA PHE A 166 10.86 -11.34 -3.15
C PHE A 166 11.13 -12.47 -4.16
N ALA A 167 10.82 -12.24 -5.44
CA ALA A 167 11.08 -13.23 -6.47
C ALA A 167 12.58 -13.37 -6.80
N GLY A 168 13.32 -12.26 -6.84
CA GLY A 168 14.76 -12.24 -7.06
C GLY A 168 15.52 -13.00 -5.97
N ASP A 169 15.24 -12.70 -4.71
CA ASP A 169 15.90 -13.31 -3.54
C ASP A 169 15.68 -14.83 -3.48
N ARG A 170 14.56 -15.31 -4.02
CA ARG A 170 14.22 -16.73 -4.08
C ARG A 170 14.53 -17.40 -5.43
N ASN A 171 15.17 -16.70 -6.36
CA ASN A 171 15.43 -17.17 -7.73
C ASN A 171 14.17 -17.72 -8.43
N ILE A 172 13.03 -17.07 -8.20
CA ILE A 172 11.74 -17.48 -8.75
C ILE A 172 11.51 -16.78 -10.09
N PRO A 173 11.33 -17.52 -11.20
CA PRO A 173 10.90 -16.92 -12.46
C PRO A 173 9.45 -16.42 -12.32
N LEU A 174 9.26 -15.11 -12.09
CA LEU A 174 7.97 -14.47 -11.77
C LEU A 174 6.81 -14.94 -12.65
N VAL A 175 6.99 -14.91 -13.98
CA VAL A 175 5.93 -15.29 -14.93
C VAL A 175 5.57 -16.76 -14.81
N ALA A 176 6.56 -17.65 -14.71
CA ALA A 176 6.31 -19.07 -14.57
C ALA A 176 5.67 -19.39 -13.21
N PHE A 177 6.05 -18.66 -12.15
CA PHE A 177 5.46 -18.79 -10.83
C PHE A 177 4.01 -18.31 -10.81
N ALA A 178 3.74 -17.11 -11.36
CA ALA A 178 2.38 -16.55 -11.47
C ALA A 178 1.41 -17.48 -12.22
N LEU A 179 1.91 -18.25 -13.19
CA LEU A 179 1.13 -19.17 -14.01
C LEU A 179 1.14 -20.63 -13.49
N LEU A 180 1.83 -20.90 -12.38
CA LEU A 180 2.05 -22.26 -11.88
C LEU A 180 0.76 -22.95 -11.42
N ARG A 181 -0.15 -22.19 -10.81
CA ARG A 181 -1.41 -22.70 -10.24
C ARG A 181 -2.54 -21.73 -10.52
N LYS A 182 -3.74 -22.25 -10.81
CA LYS A 182 -4.94 -21.42 -11.06
C LYS A 182 -5.19 -20.37 -9.97
N THR A 183 -5.04 -20.75 -8.70
CA THR A 183 -5.20 -19.84 -7.55
C THR A 183 -4.20 -18.68 -7.60
N LEU A 184 -2.93 -18.99 -7.79
CA LEU A 184 -1.85 -18.01 -7.90
C LEU A 184 -1.99 -17.12 -9.15
N THR A 185 -2.48 -17.66 -10.26
CA THR A 185 -2.77 -16.88 -11.47
C THR A 185 -3.85 -15.85 -11.24
N ILE A 186 -4.93 -16.21 -10.54
CA ILE A 186 -6.01 -15.29 -10.20
C ILE A 186 -5.49 -14.14 -9.32
N ILE A 187 -4.72 -14.47 -8.27
CA ILE A 187 -4.08 -13.46 -7.40
C ILE A 187 -3.15 -12.56 -8.20
N SER A 188 -2.34 -13.13 -9.09
CA SER A 188 -1.41 -12.39 -9.95
C SER A 188 -2.15 -11.42 -10.88
N ILE A 189 -3.29 -11.83 -11.45
CA ILE A 189 -4.15 -10.93 -12.25
C ILE A 189 -4.65 -9.77 -11.38
N GLY A 190 -5.14 -10.05 -10.17
CA GLY A 190 -5.57 -9.02 -9.23
C GLY A 190 -4.46 -8.02 -8.90
N HIS A 191 -3.23 -8.52 -8.68
CA HIS A 191 -2.05 -7.70 -8.43
C HIS A 191 -1.72 -6.80 -9.62
N ILE A 192 -1.66 -7.36 -10.84
CA ILE A 192 -1.42 -6.59 -12.07
C ILE A 192 -2.49 -5.52 -12.27
N LEU A 193 -3.76 -5.83 -12.00
CA LEU A 193 -4.85 -4.87 -12.10
C LEU A 193 -4.70 -3.75 -11.06
N LEU A 194 -4.36 -4.07 -9.81
CA LEU A 194 -4.08 -3.06 -8.78
C LEU A 194 -2.92 -2.15 -9.20
N SER A 195 -1.78 -2.70 -9.61
CA SER A 195 -0.63 -1.93 -10.08
C SER A 195 -0.98 -1.06 -11.29
N ALA A 196 -1.74 -1.59 -12.25
CA ALA A 196 -2.21 -0.82 -13.40
C ALA A 196 -3.11 0.36 -12.99
N LEU A 197 -4.04 0.16 -12.05
CA LEU A 197 -4.88 1.24 -11.52
C LEU A 197 -4.03 2.30 -10.83
N LEU A 198 -3.07 1.90 -9.99
CA LEU A 198 -2.17 2.85 -9.33
C LEU A 198 -1.33 3.62 -10.36
N ALA A 199 -0.79 2.95 -11.37
CA ALA A 199 -0.04 3.57 -12.47
C ALA A 199 -0.89 4.58 -13.25
N LEU A 200 -2.15 4.26 -13.55
CA LEU A 200 -3.09 5.22 -14.14
C LEU A 200 -3.28 6.46 -13.26
N GLY A 201 -3.42 6.27 -11.95
CA GLY A 201 -3.44 7.37 -10.98
C GLY A 201 -2.18 8.24 -11.05
N VAL A 202 -1.00 7.62 -11.04
CA VAL A 202 0.28 8.33 -11.18
C VAL A 202 0.33 9.15 -12.47
N LEU A 203 -0.13 8.59 -13.60
CA LEU A 203 -0.20 9.32 -14.87
C LEU A 203 -1.10 10.57 -14.77
N GLN A 204 -2.24 10.49 -14.06
CA GLN A 204 -3.06 11.69 -13.80
C GLN A 204 -2.33 12.71 -12.90
N GLY A 205 -1.55 12.23 -11.93
CA GLY A 205 -0.70 13.08 -11.09
C GLY A 205 0.37 13.81 -11.89
N LEU A 206 1.00 13.13 -12.85
CA LEU A 206 1.99 13.71 -13.76
C LEU A 206 1.34 14.74 -14.70
N ARG A 207 0.14 14.47 -15.23
CA ARG A 207 -0.63 15.44 -16.01
C ARG A 207 -0.89 16.71 -15.21
N TRP A 208 -1.38 16.56 -13.98
CA TRP A 208 -1.60 17.69 -13.07
C TRP A 208 -0.32 18.50 -12.82
N TYR A 209 0.81 17.83 -12.62
CA TYR A 209 2.10 18.48 -12.40
C TYR A 209 2.54 19.30 -13.62
N CYS A 210 2.42 18.73 -14.83
CA CYS A 210 2.75 19.41 -16.08
C CYS A 210 1.86 20.63 -16.34
N GLU A 211 0.54 20.49 -16.17
CA GLU A 211 -0.43 21.58 -16.31
C GLU A 211 -0.15 22.72 -15.31
N SER A 212 0.14 22.36 -14.06
CA SER A 212 0.46 23.32 -12.99
C SER A 212 1.78 24.08 -13.22
N ARG A 213 2.75 23.48 -13.93
CA ARG A 213 3.98 24.18 -14.35
C ARG A 213 3.74 25.09 -15.53
N ARG A 214 2.94 24.66 -16.52
CA ARG A 214 2.60 25.47 -17.70
C ARG A 214 1.85 26.75 -17.31
N GLY A 215 0.92 26.66 -16.36
CA GLY A 215 0.22 27.83 -15.81
C GLY A 215 1.15 28.82 -15.10
N ARG A 216 2.17 28.33 -14.38
CA ARG A 216 3.19 29.19 -13.74
C ARG A 216 4.14 29.85 -14.75
N GLY A 217 4.54 29.13 -15.80
CA GLY A 217 5.40 29.68 -16.86
C GLY A 217 4.75 30.83 -17.65
N LEU A 218 3.45 30.77 -17.88
CA LEU A 218 2.70 31.84 -18.56
C LEU A 218 2.51 33.09 -17.68
N SER A 219 2.53 32.96 -16.35
CA SER A 219 2.41 34.10 -15.43
C SER A 219 3.69 34.93 -15.28
N VAL A 220 4.87 34.39 -15.64
CA VAL A 220 6.17 35.07 -15.51
C VAL A 220 6.55 35.86 -16.78
N GLY A 221 5.87 35.63 -17.91
CA GLY A 221 6.15 36.32 -19.18
C GLY A 221 5.35 37.60 -19.46
N GLY A 222 4.45 38.01 -18.56
CA GLY A 222 3.47 39.10 -18.81
C GLY A 222 3.75 40.45 -18.13
N GLY A 223 4.92 40.65 -17.53
CA GLY A 223 5.20 41.80 -16.67
C GLY A 223 6.38 42.67 -17.10
N SER A 224 6.40 43.16 -18.35
CA SER A 224 7.33 44.23 -18.76
C SER A 224 6.72 45.01 -19.92
N GLY A 225 5.80 45.93 -19.62
CA GLY A 225 5.18 46.78 -20.61
C GLY A 225 4.45 47.99 -20.03
N SER A 226 5.19 49.11 -19.97
CA SER A 226 4.70 50.50 -19.88
C SER A 226 4.10 50.97 -18.54
N ASN A 227 4.66 52.02 -17.93
CA ASN A 227 4.29 53.40 -18.24
C ASN A 227 4.99 54.36 -17.25
N ARG A 228 6.12 54.97 -17.64
CA ARG A 228 6.63 56.18 -16.99
C ARG A 228 6.80 57.25 -18.07
N GLY A 229 5.69 57.90 -18.38
CA GLY A 229 5.64 59.16 -19.09
C GLY A 229 5.09 60.25 -18.18
N ARG A 230 5.92 61.29 -18.00
CA ARG A 230 5.59 62.70 -17.70
C ARG A 230 5.02 63.05 -16.32
N GLY A 231 5.75 63.98 -15.70
CA GLY A 231 5.46 64.71 -14.46
C GLY A 231 6.74 65.40 -14.03
#